data_AF-A0A060CHL8-F1
#
_entry.id   AF-A0A060CHL8-F1
#
_cell.length_a   1.000
_cell.length_b   1.000
_cell.length_c   1.000
_cell.angle_alpha   90.00
_cell.angle_beta   90.00
_cell.angle_gamma   90.00
#
_symmetry.space_group_name_H-M   'P 1'
#
loop_
_entity.id
_entity.type
_entity.pdbx_description
1 polymer ?
#
loop_
_entity_poly.entity_id
_entity_poly.type
_entity_poly.pdbx_seq_one_letter_code
_entity_poly.pdbx_strand_id
1 'polypeptide(L)'
;MSLGEYLEATLDASILDEVVGFWDPDTDTICEDKATISDHVQRTLGYIASHRVPGTALLSYGEGDWDDTLQPAQASMKKDMASTWTIALLYQASSQLERMLHDVGRHELAQEFADEARRIGSVFSQDFIFDGTLAGYVSFANGELSPIIHPSDRRTGIQYRL
;
A
#
# COMPACT_ATOMS: atom_id res chain seq x y z
N MET A 1 -6.40 0.22 7.22
CA MET A 1 -6.74 -0.82 8.20
C MET A 1 -7.67 -0.27 9.28
N SER A 2 -7.23 0.68 10.12
CA SER A 2 -8.03 1.12 11.28
C SER A 2 -9.45 1.60 10.97
N LEU A 3 -9.68 2.28 9.85
CA LEU A 3 -11.04 2.61 9.40
C LEU A 3 -11.89 1.37 9.14
N GLY A 4 -11.33 0.35 8.49
CA GLY A 4 -12.02 -0.92 8.23
C GLY A 4 -12.34 -1.66 9.52
N GLU A 5 -11.40 -1.73 10.46
CA GLU A 5 -11.60 -2.34 11.78
C GLU A 5 -12.67 -1.61 12.60
N TYR A 6 -12.68 -0.27 12.54
CA TYR A 6 -13.71 0.54 13.18
C TYR A 6 -15.09 0.24 12.58
N LEU A 7 -15.23 0.29 11.25
CA LEU A 7 -16.50 0.00 10.57
C LEU A 7 -16.97 -1.43 10.85
N GLU A 8 -16.05 -2.40 10.90
CA GLU A 8 -16.37 -3.80 11.25
C GLU A 8 -16.90 -3.92 12.67
N ALA A 9 -16.36 -3.15 13.62
CA ALA A 9 -16.77 -3.18 15.02
C ALA A 9 -18.08 -2.41 15.30
N THR A 10 -18.36 -1.33 14.57
CA THR A 10 -19.43 -0.39 14.91
C THR A 10 -20.56 -0.29 13.88
N LEU A 11 -20.28 -0.63 12.62
CA LEU A 11 -21.12 -0.33 11.46
C LEU A 11 -21.48 1.16 11.32
N ASP A 12 -20.73 2.04 11.98
CA ASP A 12 -20.99 3.48 11.98
C ASP A 12 -20.47 4.12 10.69
N ALA A 13 -21.36 4.22 9.70
CA ALA A 13 -21.06 4.84 8.43
C ALA A 13 -20.87 6.36 8.52
N SER A 14 -21.36 7.01 9.59
CA SER A 14 -21.36 8.47 9.70
C SER A 14 -19.95 9.04 9.85
N ILE A 15 -18.99 8.23 10.35
CA ILE A 15 -17.58 8.60 10.39
C ILE A 15 -17.07 9.03 9.02
N LEU A 16 -17.57 8.45 7.94
CA LEU A 16 -17.12 8.74 6.58
C LEU A 16 -17.52 10.14 6.10
N ASP A 17 -18.57 10.71 6.70
CA ASP A 17 -19.11 12.03 6.36
C ASP A 17 -18.52 13.14 7.26
N GLU A 18 -17.75 12.78 8.30
CA GLU A 18 -17.10 13.74 9.20
C GLU A 18 -16.08 14.61 8.45
N VAL A 19 -16.15 15.93 8.67
CA VAL A 19 -15.32 16.91 7.95
C VAL A 19 -14.12 17.31 8.81
N VAL A 20 -12.93 16.91 8.37
CA VAL A 20 -11.67 17.14 9.08
C VAL A 20 -10.62 17.78 8.17
N GLY A 21 -9.71 18.55 8.78
CA GLY A 21 -8.63 19.23 8.08
C GLY A 21 -7.45 18.30 7.75
N PHE A 22 -6.58 18.76 6.87
CA PHE A 22 -5.29 18.12 6.57
C PHE A 22 -4.19 18.69 7.47
N TRP A 23 -3.11 17.94 7.65
CA TRP A 23 -1.92 18.45 8.33
C TRP A 23 -0.99 19.14 7.32
N ASP A 24 -0.53 20.34 7.66
CA ASP A 24 0.49 21.07 6.91
C ASP A 24 1.87 20.89 7.59
N PRO A 25 2.80 20.13 6.97
CA PRO A 25 4.12 19.92 7.54
C PRO A 25 5.02 21.16 7.48
N ASP A 26 4.74 22.13 6.60
CA ASP A 26 5.56 23.35 6.47
C ASP A 26 5.23 24.37 7.57
N THR A 27 3.97 24.42 8.00
CA THR A 27 3.51 25.35 9.04
C THR A 27 3.29 24.71 10.41
N ASP A 28 3.35 23.38 10.52
CA ASP A 28 3.08 22.61 11.75
C ASP A 28 1.66 22.85 12.29
N THR A 29 0.69 23.04 11.38
CA THR A 29 -0.71 23.35 11.72
C THR A 29 -1.71 22.60 10.84
N ILE A 30 -3.00 22.66 11.22
CA ILE A 30 -4.09 22.10 10.40
C ILE A 30 -4.44 23.10 9.29
N CYS A 31 -4.51 22.62 8.04
CA CYS A 31 -4.93 23.42 6.90
C CYS A 31 -6.35 23.99 7.09
N GLU A 32 -6.60 25.17 6.53
CA GLU A 32 -7.97 25.71 6.46
C GLU A 32 -8.88 24.84 5.59
N ASP A 33 -8.31 24.22 4.55
CA ASP A 33 -8.99 23.27 3.69
C ASP A 33 -9.37 21.99 4.45
N LYS A 34 -10.66 21.66 4.40
CA LYS A 34 -11.23 20.46 5.02
C LYS A 34 -11.92 19.58 3.99
N ALA A 35 -12.01 18.30 4.29
CA ALA A 35 -12.72 17.34 3.47
C ALA A 35 -13.35 16.25 4.34
N THR A 36 -14.29 15.49 3.77
CA THR A 36 -14.89 14.35 4.46
C THR A 36 -13.85 13.24 4.66
N ILE A 37 -14.01 12.37 5.67
CA ILE A 37 -13.13 11.20 5.80
C ILE A 37 -13.14 10.34 4.52
N SER A 38 -14.27 10.24 3.81
CA SER A 38 -14.32 9.62 2.49
C SER A 38 -13.36 10.25 1.48
N ASP A 39 -13.29 11.59 1.42
CA ASP A 39 -12.34 12.29 0.54
C ASP A 39 -10.87 12.01 0.93
N HIS A 40 -10.56 11.96 2.23
CA HIS A 40 -9.22 11.61 2.72
C HIS A 40 -8.81 10.19 2.29
N VAL A 41 -9.74 9.25 2.38
CA VAL A 41 -9.54 7.86 1.96
C VAL A 41 -9.35 7.78 0.44
N GLN A 42 -10.15 8.50 -0.34
CA GLN A 42 -10.00 8.54 -1.80
C GLN A 42 -8.67 9.17 -2.22
N ARG A 43 -8.20 10.22 -1.53
CA ARG A 43 -6.87 10.81 -1.76
C ARG A 43 -5.75 9.82 -1.45
N THR A 44 -5.91 8.96 -0.44
CA THR A 44 -4.95 7.90 -0.12
C THR A 44 -4.87 6.87 -1.26
N LEU A 45 -6.01 6.46 -1.83
CA LEU A 45 -6.01 5.60 -3.04
C LEU A 45 -5.35 6.29 -4.24
N GLY A 46 -5.60 7.59 -4.43
CA GLY A 46 -4.92 8.39 -5.45
C GLY A 46 -3.40 8.46 -5.25
N TYR A 47 -2.93 8.58 -4.01
CA TYR A 47 -1.52 8.52 -3.66
C TYR A 47 -0.92 7.16 -4.03
N ILE A 48 -1.56 6.06 -3.60
CA ILE A 48 -1.12 4.69 -3.94
C ILE A 48 -1.03 4.50 -5.46
N ALA A 49 -2.04 4.95 -6.20
CA ALA A 49 -2.08 4.82 -7.65
C ALA A 49 -0.98 5.62 -8.37
N SER A 50 -0.60 6.79 -7.84
CA SER A 50 0.43 7.66 -8.41
C SER A 50 1.86 7.29 -8.01
N HIS A 51 2.02 6.47 -6.96
CA HIS A 51 3.33 6.06 -6.42
C HIS A 51 3.65 4.60 -6.71
N ARG A 52 3.15 4.07 -7.85
CA ARG A 52 3.49 2.71 -8.28
C ARG A 52 4.89 2.63 -8.86
N VAL A 53 5.50 1.45 -8.75
CA VAL A 53 6.70 1.11 -9.51
C VAL A 53 6.39 1.26 -11.00
N PRO A 54 7.21 1.99 -11.78
CA PRO A 54 6.91 2.27 -13.19
C PRO A 54 6.60 1.01 -14.01
N GLY A 55 5.48 1.03 -14.72
CA GLY A 55 5.04 -0.09 -15.56
C GLY A 55 4.38 -1.25 -14.81
N THR A 56 4.14 -1.12 -13.50
CA THR A 56 3.52 -2.17 -12.68
C THR A 56 2.24 -1.69 -11.99
N ALA A 57 1.52 -2.64 -11.38
CA ALA A 57 0.41 -2.37 -10.48
C ALA A 57 0.84 -2.27 -9.00
N LEU A 58 2.13 -2.22 -8.69
CA LEU A 58 2.63 -2.36 -7.31
C LEU A 58 3.02 -1.02 -6.72
N LEU A 59 2.58 -0.73 -5.49
CA LEU A 59 3.07 0.43 -4.73
C LEU A 59 4.59 0.34 -4.58
N SER A 60 5.27 1.43 -4.93
CA SER A 60 6.72 1.52 -4.78
C SER A 60 7.13 1.59 -3.31
N TYR A 61 8.38 1.23 -3.03
CA TYR A 61 8.91 1.14 -1.68
C TYR A 61 8.91 2.51 -0.97
N GLY A 62 8.99 3.60 -1.72
CA GLY A 62 8.92 4.94 -1.18
C GLY A 62 10.05 5.20 -0.18
N GLU A 63 9.70 5.64 1.01
CA GLU A 63 10.66 5.97 2.07
C GLU A 63 11.03 4.76 2.96
N GLY A 64 10.39 3.60 2.78
CA GLY A 64 10.59 2.43 3.63
C GLY A 64 9.30 1.67 3.89
N ASP A 65 9.41 0.59 4.67
CA ASP A 65 8.26 -0.12 5.24
C ASP A 65 8.37 -0.14 6.77
N TRP A 66 7.77 -1.13 7.43
CA TRP A 66 7.75 -1.23 8.89
C TRP A 66 9.15 -1.30 9.53
N ASP A 67 10.17 -1.82 8.83
CA ASP A 67 11.51 -1.93 9.36
C ASP A 67 12.34 -0.66 9.06
N ASP A 68 12.38 0.24 10.04
CA ASP A 68 13.11 1.51 9.96
C ASP A 68 14.61 1.34 9.63
N THR A 69 15.19 0.16 9.88
CA THR A 69 16.61 -0.09 9.59
C THR A 69 16.88 -0.43 8.12
N LEU A 70 15.83 -0.69 7.33
CA LEU A 70 15.92 -1.10 5.93
C LEU A 70 15.53 0.02 4.94
N GLN A 71 15.68 1.28 5.34
CA GLN A 71 15.44 2.42 4.46
C GLN A 71 16.25 2.34 3.16
N PRO A 72 15.68 2.77 2.03
CA PRO A 72 16.34 2.71 0.73
C PRO A 72 17.62 3.55 0.70
N ALA A 73 18.76 2.87 0.46
CA ALA A 73 20.07 3.52 0.43
C ALA A 73 20.32 4.38 -0.82
N GLN A 74 19.55 4.16 -1.89
CA GLN A 74 19.64 4.93 -3.14
C GLN A 74 18.27 5.46 -3.55
N ALA A 75 18.23 6.64 -4.17
CA ALA A 75 16.98 7.28 -4.60
C ALA A 75 16.19 6.45 -5.62
N SER A 76 16.85 5.65 -6.45
CA SER A 76 16.20 4.74 -7.40
C SER A 76 15.41 3.64 -6.70
N MET A 77 15.93 3.09 -5.60
CA MET A 77 15.27 2.03 -4.82
C MET A 77 13.88 2.44 -4.34
N LYS A 78 13.69 3.73 -4.02
CA LYS A 78 12.39 4.28 -3.62
C LYS A 78 11.30 4.06 -4.68
N LYS A 79 11.68 4.14 -5.96
CA LYS A 79 10.76 4.08 -7.11
C LYS A 79 10.69 2.70 -7.74
N ASP A 80 11.83 2.01 -7.77
CA ASP A 80 12.00 0.79 -8.56
C ASP A 80 11.84 -0.48 -7.74
N MET A 81 11.70 -0.39 -6.41
CA MET A 81 11.44 -1.55 -5.55
C MET A 81 10.02 -1.58 -5.04
N ALA A 82 9.54 -2.78 -4.71
CA ALA A 82 8.33 -2.99 -3.92
C ALA A 82 8.65 -3.90 -2.72
N SER A 83 8.09 -3.55 -1.56
CA SER A 83 8.14 -4.39 -0.36
C SER A 83 7.01 -5.41 -0.39
N THR A 84 7.35 -6.69 -0.27
CA THR A 84 6.36 -7.78 -0.23
C THR A 84 5.40 -7.59 0.94
N TRP A 85 5.93 -7.15 2.09
CA TRP A 85 5.13 -6.90 3.29
C TRP A 85 4.13 -5.75 3.08
N THR A 86 4.59 -4.61 2.54
CA THR A 86 3.71 -3.46 2.27
C THR A 86 2.63 -3.81 1.26
N ILE A 87 2.95 -4.57 0.21
CA ILE A 87 1.96 -5.00 -0.79
C ILE A 87 0.94 -5.97 -0.20
N ALA A 88 1.38 -6.94 0.62
CA ALA A 88 0.47 -7.85 1.30
C ALA A 88 -0.47 -7.09 2.27
N LEU A 89 0.07 -6.12 3.01
CA LEU A 89 -0.71 -5.27 3.91
C LEU A 89 -1.73 -4.42 3.16
N LEU A 90 -1.33 -3.83 2.02
CA LEU A 90 -2.23 -3.05 1.18
C LEU A 90 -3.36 -3.92 0.61
N TYR A 91 -3.06 -5.14 0.19
CA TYR A 91 -4.07 -6.10 -0.26
C TYR A 91 -5.07 -6.44 0.86
N GLN A 92 -4.58 -6.73 2.06
CA GLN A 92 -5.42 -7.01 3.22
C GLN A 92 -6.30 -5.81 3.58
N ALA A 93 -5.71 -4.61 3.67
CA ALA A 93 -6.42 -3.38 3.99
C ALA A 93 -7.50 -3.06 2.94
N SER A 94 -7.18 -3.23 1.66
CA SER A 94 -8.11 -2.98 0.56
C SER A 94 -9.27 -3.97 0.56
N SER A 95 -8.98 -5.26 0.78
CA SER A 95 -10.01 -6.31 0.86
C SER A 95 -10.93 -6.12 2.08
N GLN A 96 -10.38 -5.65 3.22
CA GLN A 96 -11.21 -5.35 4.39
C GLN A 96 -12.10 -4.13 4.15
N LEU A 97 -11.53 -3.04 3.60
CA LEU A 97 -12.27 -1.82 3.33
C LEU A 97 -13.33 -2.01 2.26
N GLU A 98 -13.05 -2.77 1.20
CA GLU A 98 -14.03 -3.15 0.18
C GLU A 98 -15.29 -3.75 0.80
N ARG A 99 -15.15 -4.83 1.59
CA ARG A 99 -16.29 -5.45 2.29
C ARG A 99 -17.01 -4.47 3.22
N MET A 100 -16.27 -3.76 4.08
CA MET A 100 -16.90 -2.91 5.10
C MET A 100 -17.61 -1.70 4.50
N LEU A 101 -17.02 -1.06 3.49
CA LEU A 101 -17.65 0.04 2.76
C LEU A 101 -18.88 -0.42 2.00
N HIS A 102 -18.84 -1.62 1.42
CA HIS A 102 -20.01 -2.21 0.78
C HIS A 102 -21.14 -2.41 1.80
N ASP A 103 -20.84 -3.00 2.96
CA ASP A 103 -21.83 -3.30 4.00
C ASP A 103 -22.48 -2.04 4.61
N VAL A 104 -21.75 -0.92 4.67
CA VAL A 104 -22.28 0.38 5.10
C VAL A 104 -22.84 1.24 3.96
N GLY A 105 -23.03 0.66 2.76
CA GLY A 105 -23.72 1.29 1.62
C GLY A 105 -22.88 2.31 0.84
N ARG A 106 -21.56 2.33 1.00
CA ARG A 106 -20.61 3.19 0.27
C ARG A 106 -20.03 2.47 -0.95
N HIS A 107 -20.92 2.02 -1.84
CA HIS A 107 -20.58 1.10 -2.93
C HIS A 107 -19.54 1.64 -3.94
N GLU A 108 -19.55 2.94 -4.24
CA GLU A 108 -18.58 3.52 -5.18
C GLU A 108 -17.15 3.43 -4.62
N LEU A 109 -16.95 3.88 -3.38
CA LEU A 109 -15.66 3.78 -2.71
C LEU A 109 -15.25 2.32 -2.46
N ALA A 110 -16.22 1.45 -2.12
CA ALA A 110 -15.98 0.02 -2.01
C ALA A 110 -15.43 -0.58 -3.31
N GLN A 111 -15.98 -0.17 -4.46
CA GLN A 111 -15.53 -0.63 -5.77
C GLN A 111 -14.09 -0.18 -6.07
N GLU A 112 -13.68 1.02 -5.66
CA GLU A 112 -12.29 1.46 -5.81
C GLU A 112 -11.31 0.56 -5.04
N PHE A 113 -11.67 0.17 -3.81
CA PHE A 113 -10.88 -0.78 -3.02
C PHE A 113 -10.91 -2.21 -3.58
N ALA A 114 -12.04 -2.64 -4.15
CA ALA A 114 -12.14 -3.90 -4.86
C ALA A 114 -11.18 -3.95 -6.05
N ASP A 115 -11.07 -2.86 -6.80
CA ASP A 115 -10.16 -2.72 -7.93
C ASP A 115 -8.71 -2.80 -7.49
N GLU A 116 -8.35 -2.15 -6.38
CA GLU A 116 -7.00 -2.19 -5.84
C GLU A 116 -6.61 -3.60 -5.36
N ALA A 117 -7.48 -4.25 -4.60
CA ALA A 117 -7.26 -5.62 -4.16
C ALA A 117 -7.10 -6.59 -5.35
N ARG A 118 -7.94 -6.44 -6.39
CA ARG A 118 -7.84 -7.26 -7.62
C ARG A 118 -6.54 -7.01 -8.37
N ARG A 119 -6.10 -5.76 -8.51
CA ARG A 119 -4.82 -5.42 -9.15
C ARG A 119 -3.66 -6.15 -8.46
N ILE A 120 -3.56 -6.02 -7.14
CA ILE A 120 -2.49 -6.66 -6.37
C ILE A 120 -2.59 -8.18 -6.46
N GLY A 121 -3.78 -8.74 -6.22
CA GLY A 121 -4.00 -10.19 -6.26
C GLY A 121 -3.66 -10.82 -7.62
N SER A 122 -3.84 -10.10 -8.72
CA SER A 122 -3.56 -10.59 -10.08
C SER A 122 -2.07 -10.75 -10.39
N VAL A 123 -1.19 -10.02 -9.70
CA VAL A 123 0.26 -10.01 -9.97
C VAL A 123 1.10 -10.59 -8.84
N PHE A 124 0.56 -10.64 -7.61
CA PHE A 124 1.35 -10.91 -6.40
C PHE A 124 2.19 -12.20 -6.49
N SER A 125 1.56 -13.32 -6.83
CA SER A 125 2.28 -14.61 -6.86
C SER A 125 3.34 -14.66 -7.96
N GLN A 126 3.09 -14.00 -9.10
CA GLN A 126 4.03 -13.94 -10.22
C GLN A 126 5.25 -13.09 -9.87
N ASP A 127 5.04 -11.95 -9.22
CA ASP A 127 6.08 -10.95 -9.04
C ASP A 127 6.90 -11.16 -7.75
N PHE A 128 6.33 -11.79 -6.72
CA PHE A 128 6.95 -11.91 -5.39
C PHE A 128 7.43 -13.31 -5.01
N ILE A 129 7.00 -14.37 -5.71
CA ILE A 129 7.38 -15.76 -5.39
C ILE A 129 8.42 -16.25 -6.40
N PHE A 130 9.63 -16.50 -5.92
CA PHE A 130 10.75 -17.01 -6.70
C PHE A 130 11.08 -18.42 -6.21
N ASP A 131 11.05 -19.41 -7.09
CA ASP A 131 11.35 -20.81 -6.74
C ASP A 131 10.57 -21.32 -5.51
N GLY A 132 9.30 -20.89 -5.37
CA GLY A 132 8.43 -21.27 -4.25
C GLY A 132 8.69 -20.51 -2.94
N THR A 133 9.56 -19.50 -2.94
CA THR A 133 9.89 -18.68 -1.76
C THR A 133 9.52 -17.22 -2.02
N LEU A 134 8.90 -16.57 -1.02
CA LEU A 134 8.63 -15.14 -1.07
C LEU A 134 9.94 -14.36 -0.93
N ALA A 135 10.17 -13.40 -1.81
CA ALA A 135 11.22 -12.41 -1.63
C ALA A 135 10.81 -11.42 -0.53
N GLY A 136 11.75 -10.84 0.21
CA GLY A 136 11.46 -9.75 1.14
C GLY A 136 11.11 -8.44 0.42
N TYR A 137 11.79 -8.20 -0.70
CA TYR A 137 11.51 -7.11 -1.65
C TYR A 137 11.76 -7.59 -3.08
N VAL A 138 11.22 -6.86 -4.05
CA VAL A 138 11.48 -7.08 -5.48
C VAL A 138 11.93 -5.77 -6.10
N SER A 139 13.05 -5.80 -6.81
CA SER A 139 13.50 -4.72 -7.67
C SER A 139 13.00 -4.94 -9.08
N PHE A 140 12.49 -3.88 -9.71
CA PHE A 140 12.03 -3.83 -11.10
C PHE A 140 12.93 -2.93 -11.96
N ALA A 141 14.13 -2.61 -11.46
CA ALA A 141 15.09 -1.76 -12.16
C ALA A 141 15.36 -2.29 -13.59
N ASN A 142 15.36 -1.37 -14.57
CA ASN A 142 15.59 -1.67 -15.98
C ASN A 142 14.65 -2.71 -16.60
N GLY A 143 13.47 -2.94 -16.01
CA GLY A 143 12.50 -3.93 -16.49
C GLY A 143 12.86 -5.38 -16.15
N GLU A 144 13.88 -5.61 -15.33
CA GLU A 144 14.23 -6.93 -14.82
C GLU A 144 13.74 -7.10 -13.38
N LEU A 145 12.99 -8.18 -13.13
CA LEU A 145 12.56 -8.56 -11.79
C LEU A 145 13.72 -9.27 -11.07
N SER A 146 14.12 -8.71 -9.92
CA SER A 146 15.20 -9.26 -9.11
C SER A 146 14.80 -9.34 -7.64
N PRO A 147 14.82 -10.52 -7.01
CA PRO A 147 14.49 -10.65 -5.60
C PRO A 147 15.60 -10.07 -4.72
N ILE A 148 15.20 -9.47 -3.60
CA ILE A 148 16.08 -8.91 -2.56
C ILE A 148 15.63 -9.50 -1.22
N ILE A 149 16.59 -9.91 -0.39
CA ILE A 149 16.37 -10.73 0.81
C ILE A 149 15.62 -12.02 0.42
N HIS A 150 16.35 -12.91 -0.23
CA HIS A 150 15.84 -14.16 -0.80
C HIS A 150 16.98 -15.17 -0.91
N PRO A 151 16.76 -16.51 -0.88
CA PRO A 151 17.85 -17.49 -0.97
C PRO A 151 18.71 -17.41 -2.24
N SER A 152 18.17 -16.85 -3.33
CA SER A 152 18.93 -16.58 -4.57
C SER A 152 19.71 -15.26 -4.56
N ASP A 153 19.42 -14.35 -3.62
CA ASP A 153 20.11 -13.06 -3.50
C ASP A 153 21.46 -13.23 -2.81
N ARG A 154 22.54 -13.13 -3.60
CA ARG A 154 23.93 -13.23 -3.10
C ARG A 154 24.51 -11.89 -2.64
N ARG A 155 23.77 -10.77 -2.81
CA ARG A 155 24.27 -9.41 -2.55
C ARG A 155 24.13 -9.02 -1.08
N THR A 156 22.97 -9.33 -0.49
CA THR A 156 22.63 -8.90 0.89
C THR A 156 23.19 -9.84 1.96
N GLY A 157 23.38 -11.12 1.62
CA GLY A 157 23.72 -12.16 2.60
C GLY A 157 22.55 -12.57 3.50
N ILE A 158 21.36 -11.99 3.31
CA ILE A 158 20.14 -12.28 4.07
C ILE A 158 19.23 -13.10 3.16
N GLN A 159 18.77 -14.26 3.66
CA GLN A 159 18.03 -15.23 2.83
C GLN A 159 16.52 -15.16 3.01
N TYR A 160 16.04 -14.76 4.19
CA TYR A 160 14.62 -14.78 4.52
C TYR A 160 14.24 -13.53 5.30
N ARG A 161 13.00 -13.11 5.12
CA ARG A 161 12.36 -12.01 5.84
C ARG A 161 11.05 -12.54 6.45
N LEU A 162 10.76 -12.11 7.68
CA LEU A 162 9.52 -12.46 8.39
C LEU A 162 8.33 -11.68 7.81
#